data_AF-A0A3B6I016-F1
#
_entry.id   AF-A0A3B6I016-F1
#
_cell.length_a   1.000
_cell.length_b   1.000
_cell.length_c   1.000
_cell.angle_alpha   90.00
_cell.angle_beta   90.00
_cell.angle_gamma   90.00
#
_symmetry.space_group_name_H-M   'P 1'
#
loop_
_entity.id
_entity.type
_entity.pdbx_description
1 polymer ?
#
loop_
_entity_poly.entity_id
_entity_poly.type
_entity_poly.pdbx_seq_one_letter_code
_entity_poly.pdbx_strand_id
1 'polypeptide(L)'
;MSSVVYKDWKFTEQGLPDDLIKRGMAVEDPSSPYKGDVELQAWWKEAREVGHGDLKDAPWWPKMQDVGELAKACTTIIWIGSALHAAVNFGQYPYAGFLPNRPTVSRRRMPEPGTEEYAELERDPERAFIHTITSQIQTIIGISLLEVLSKHSSDELYLGQRDTPEWTSDPKALEVFKRFSERLVEIESKVVGMNHDPQLLNRNGPAKFPYMLLYPNTSDHKGAAAGLTAKGIPNSISI
;
A
#
# COMPACT_ATOMS: atom_id res chain seq x y z
N MET A 1 -17.13 5.72 10.45
CA MET A 1 -15.85 6.41 10.66
C MET A 1 -15.16 6.73 9.33
N SER A 2 -15.00 5.76 8.41
CA SER A 2 -14.35 6.00 7.11
C SER A 2 -14.95 7.14 6.30
N SER A 3 -16.29 7.28 6.24
CA SER A 3 -16.93 8.41 5.55
C SER A 3 -16.65 9.77 6.18
N VAL A 4 -16.33 9.82 7.48
CA VAL A 4 -15.91 11.05 8.15
C VAL A 4 -14.49 11.40 7.75
N VAL A 5 -13.59 10.40 7.75
CA VAL A 5 -12.19 10.57 7.31
C VAL A 5 -12.11 10.95 5.83
N TYR A 6 -13.01 10.41 4.99
CA TYR A 6 -13.05 10.72 3.56
C TYR A 6 -13.26 12.22 3.27
N LYS A 7 -13.90 12.97 4.18
CA LYS A 7 -14.09 14.42 4.01
C LYS A 7 -12.76 15.20 3.94
N ASP A 8 -11.71 14.67 4.56
CA ASP A 8 -10.38 15.27 4.57
C ASP A 8 -9.44 14.65 3.52
N TRP A 9 -9.92 13.65 2.77
CA TRP A 9 -9.13 13.00 1.73
C TRP A 9 -8.85 13.96 0.57
N LYS A 10 -7.61 13.94 0.07
CA LYS A 10 -7.19 14.71 -1.10
C LYS A 10 -6.38 13.85 -2.05
N PHE A 11 -6.82 13.77 -3.30
CA PHE A 11 -6.16 12.96 -4.34
C PHE A 11 -4.68 13.33 -4.51
N THR A 12 -4.36 14.61 -4.52
CA THR A 12 -2.98 15.10 -4.69
C THR A 12 -2.05 14.71 -3.55
N GLU A 13 -2.58 14.46 -2.35
CA GLU A 13 -1.76 14.01 -1.20
C GLU A 13 -1.51 12.50 -1.20
N GLN A 14 -2.14 11.75 -2.11
CA GLN A 14 -1.96 10.30 -2.19
C GLN A 14 -0.76 9.91 -3.05
N GLY A 15 -0.33 10.79 -3.94
CA GLY A 15 0.79 10.55 -4.84
C GLY A 15 2.13 10.82 -4.17
N LEU A 16 3.01 9.82 -4.15
CA LEU A 16 4.45 10.02 -3.89
C LEU A 16 5.10 11.12 -4.79
N PRO A 17 4.64 11.39 -6.04
CA PRO A 17 5.21 12.46 -6.87
C PRO A 17 5.22 13.85 -6.25
N ASP A 18 4.22 14.25 -5.45
CA ASP A 18 4.21 15.57 -4.81
C ASP A 18 5.23 15.66 -3.69
N ASP A 19 5.43 14.57 -2.96
CA ASP A 19 6.54 14.45 -2.01
C ASP A 19 7.89 14.45 -2.73
N LEU A 20 8.01 13.79 -3.89
CA LEU A 20 9.25 13.74 -4.67
C LEU A 20 9.60 15.09 -5.33
N ILE A 21 8.64 15.81 -5.92
CA ILE A 21 8.84 17.16 -6.46
C ILE A 21 9.18 18.12 -5.32
N LYS A 22 8.47 18.05 -4.19
CA LYS A 22 8.78 18.83 -2.97
C LYS A 22 10.19 18.55 -2.42
N ARG A 23 10.71 17.33 -2.62
CA ARG A 23 12.07 16.91 -2.23
C ARG A 23 13.12 17.10 -3.34
N GLY A 24 12.77 17.69 -4.49
CA GLY A 24 13.70 17.95 -5.60
C GLY A 24 14.13 16.71 -6.38
N MET A 25 13.35 15.62 -6.33
CA MET A 25 13.68 14.32 -6.91
C MET A 25 13.03 14.06 -8.29
N ALA A 26 12.20 14.98 -8.80
CA ALA A 26 11.53 14.91 -10.11
C ALA A 26 11.30 16.32 -10.71
N VAL A 27 11.09 16.41 -12.04
CA VAL A 27 10.81 17.66 -12.79
C VAL A 27 9.63 17.49 -13.75
N GLU A 28 8.89 18.57 -14.00
CA GLU A 28 7.75 18.60 -14.92
C GLU A 28 8.20 18.63 -16.40
N ASP A 29 7.47 17.95 -17.29
CA ASP A 29 7.65 18.01 -18.75
C ASP A 29 6.48 18.77 -19.40
N PRO A 30 6.74 19.95 -20.02
CA PRO A 30 5.70 20.83 -20.54
C PRO A 30 5.24 20.58 -21.99
N SER A 31 5.66 19.51 -22.69
CA SER A 31 5.47 19.42 -24.16
C SER A 31 4.53 18.30 -24.65
N SER A 32 3.26 18.62 -24.99
CA SER A 32 2.41 17.96 -26.03
C SER A 32 0.93 18.47 -26.00
N PRO A 33 0.13 18.34 -27.08
CA PRO A 33 -1.23 18.90 -27.16
C PRO A 33 -2.33 17.95 -26.63
N TYR A 34 -2.73 18.08 -25.35
CA TYR A 34 -3.75 17.21 -24.70
C TYR A 34 -5.14 17.82 -24.60
N LYS A 35 -5.29 19.13 -24.84
CA LYS A 35 -6.58 19.82 -24.73
C LYS A 35 -7.64 19.32 -25.74
N GLY A 36 -7.25 18.51 -26.72
CA GLY A 36 -8.13 17.94 -27.74
C GLY A 36 -8.58 16.50 -27.52
N ASP A 37 -8.07 15.79 -26.49
CA ASP A 37 -8.46 14.41 -26.22
C ASP A 37 -9.80 14.35 -25.49
N VAL A 38 -10.87 14.10 -26.24
CA VAL A 38 -12.25 14.09 -25.72
C VAL A 38 -12.51 12.94 -24.74
N GLU A 39 -11.86 11.79 -24.94
CA GLU A 39 -12.05 10.61 -24.09
C GLU A 39 -11.36 10.81 -22.75
N LEU A 40 -10.13 11.33 -22.75
CA LEU A 40 -9.40 11.64 -21.52
C LEU A 40 -10.14 12.68 -20.67
N GLN A 41 -10.65 13.75 -21.29
CA GLN A 41 -11.42 14.77 -20.58
C GLN A 41 -12.72 14.19 -20.01
N ALA A 42 -13.42 13.34 -20.77
CA ALA A 42 -14.64 12.69 -20.31
C ALA A 42 -14.39 11.74 -19.14
N TRP A 43 -13.35 10.89 -19.24
CA TRP A 43 -12.93 9.98 -18.17
C TRP A 43 -12.62 10.73 -16.87
N TRP A 44 -11.79 11.77 -16.94
CA TRP A 44 -11.41 12.51 -15.73
C TRP A 44 -12.59 13.26 -15.12
N LYS A 45 -13.45 13.83 -15.97
CA LYS A 45 -14.68 14.47 -15.54
C LYS A 45 -15.59 13.50 -14.79
N GLU A 46 -15.83 12.31 -15.35
CA GLU A 46 -16.67 11.29 -14.71
C GLU A 46 -16.06 10.79 -13.40
N ALA A 47 -14.76 10.50 -13.38
CA ALA A 47 -14.06 10.07 -12.17
C ALA A 47 -14.22 11.09 -11.03
N ARG A 48 -14.10 12.40 -11.32
CA ARG A 48 -14.26 13.48 -10.33
C ARG A 48 -15.71 13.75 -9.97
N GLU A 49 -16.58 13.94 -10.96
CA GLU A 49 -17.94 14.46 -10.73
C GLU A 49 -18.95 13.37 -10.37
N VAL A 50 -18.68 12.12 -10.73
CA VAL A 50 -19.52 10.97 -10.42
C VAL A 50 -18.81 10.05 -9.42
N GLY A 51 -17.62 9.56 -9.76
CA GLY A 51 -16.89 8.59 -8.92
C GLY A 51 -16.56 9.14 -7.53
N HIS A 52 -16.01 10.35 -7.46
CA HIS A 52 -15.74 11.10 -6.23
C HIS A 52 -16.64 12.35 -6.10
N GLY A 53 -17.91 12.23 -6.49
CA GLY A 53 -18.86 13.34 -6.62
C GLY A 53 -19.09 14.17 -5.36
N ASP A 54 -18.91 13.57 -4.17
CA ASP A 54 -19.00 14.25 -2.88
C ASP A 54 -17.90 15.29 -2.67
N LEU A 55 -16.76 15.13 -3.35
CA LEU A 55 -15.60 16.02 -3.28
C LEU A 55 -15.33 16.76 -4.59
N LYS A 56 -16.22 16.66 -5.60
CA LYS A 56 -15.99 17.21 -6.95
C LYS A 56 -15.64 18.70 -6.99
N ASP A 57 -16.15 19.46 -6.02
CA ASP A 57 -15.99 20.91 -5.90
C ASP A 57 -14.70 21.32 -5.17
N ALA A 58 -13.91 20.35 -4.70
CA ALA A 58 -12.67 20.62 -3.98
C ALA A 58 -11.59 21.23 -4.91
N PRO A 59 -10.84 22.26 -4.45
CA PRO A 59 -9.95 23.03 -5.33
C PRO A 59 -8.66 22.30 -5.72
N TRP A 60 -8.36 21.17 -5.09
CA TRP A 60 -7.13 20.41 -5.30
C TRP A 60 -7.22 19.40 -6.46
N TRP A 61 -8.38 19.23 -7.10
CA TRP A 61 -8.49 18.35 -8.26
C TRP A 61 -7.64 18.86 -9.44
N PRO A 62 -6.77 18.02 -10.02
CA PRO A 62 -6.12 18.32 -11.30
C PRO A 62 -7.12 18.74 -12.37
N LYS A 63 -6.74 19.68 -13.23
CA LYS A 63 -7.62 20.20 -14.29
C LYS A 63 -7.52 19.41 -15.60
N MET A 64 -6.54 18.51 -15.71
CA MET A 64 -6.20 17.73 -16.91
C MET A 64 -5.97 18.61 -18.13
N GLN A 65 -5.13 19.63 -18.00
CA GLN A 65 -4.82 20.57 -19.08
C GLN A 65 -3.45 20.34 -19.72
N ASP A 66 -2.56 19.56 -19.09
CA ASP A 66 -1.20 19.28 -19.57
C ASP A 66 -0.71 17.85 -19.21
N VAL A 67 0.46 17.49 -19.77
CA VAL A 67 1.13 16.19 -19.56
C VAL A 67 1.41 15.96 -18.09
N GLY A 68 1.87 16.99 -17.38
CA GLY A 68 2.32 16.90 -16.00
C GLY A 68 1.18 16.49 -15.09
N GLU A 69 0.02 17.13 -15.26
CA GLU A 69 -1.20 16.77 -14.54
C GLU A 69 -1.63 15.32 -14.82
N LEU A 70 -1.62 14.90 -16.10
CA LEU A 70 -1.96 13.53 -16.49
C LEU A 70 -0.98 12.50 -15.90
N ALA A 71 0.31 12.72 -16.09
CA ALA A 71 1.37 11.84 -15.60
C ALA A 71 1.29 11.70 -14.08
N LYS A 72 1.05 12.80 -13.37
CA LYS A 72 0.89 12.81 -11.92
C LYS A 72 -0.36 12.05 -11.47
N ALA A 73 -1.50 12.22 -12.13
CA ALA A 73 -2.70 11.48 -11.80
C ALA A 73 -2.55 9.98 -12.08
N CYS A 74 -2.05 9.60 -13.26
CA CYS A 74 -1.79 8.20 -13.60
C CYS A 74 -0.79 7.57 -12.62
N THR A 75 0.29 8.26 -12.28
CA THR A 75 1.28 7.78 -11.31
C THR A 75 0.65 7.61 -9.92
N THR A 76 -0.22 8.52 -9.51
CA THR A 76 -0.94 8.44 -8.23
C THR A 76 -1.88 7.23 -8.21
N ILE A 77 -2.63 7.00 -9.29
CA ILE A 77 -3.52 5.84 -9.43
C ILE A 77 -2.72 4.54 -9.39
N ILE A 78 -1.62 4.44 -10.15
CA ILE A 78 -0.73 3.28 -10.15
C ILE A 78 -0.15 3.06 -8.74
N TRP A 79 0.33 4.10 -8.08
CA TRP A 79 0.88 4.03 -6.72
C TRP A 79 -0.15 3.50 -5.71
N ILE A 80 -1.37 4.05 -5.70
CA ILE A 80 -2.46 3.62 -4.83
C ILE A 80 -2.80 2.15 -5.12
N GLY A 81 -2.99 1.83 -6.40
CA GLY A 81 -3.39 0.51 -6.86
C GLY A 81 -2.34 -0.58 -6.64
N SER A 82 -1.07 -0.22 -6.46
CA SER A 82 0.03 -1.19 -6.33
C SER A 82 0.74 -1.06 -4.97
N ALA A 83 1.78 -0.24 -4.90
CA ALA A 83 2.72 -0.18 -3.78
C ALA A 83 2.10 0.31 -2.47
N LEU A 84 1.19 1.29 -2.50
CA LEU A 84 0.50 1.74 -1.29
C LEU A 84 -0.34 0.62 -0.71
N HIS A 85 -1.17 0.00 -1.56
CA HIS A 85 -1.99 -1.15 -1.18
C HIS A 85 -1.11 -2.27 -0.61
N ALA A 86 -0.06 -2.66 -1.32
CA ALA A 86 0.84 -3.72 -0.87
C ALA A 86 1.46 -3.45 0.50
N ALA A 87 1.90 -2.20 0.74
CA ALA A 87 2.52 -1.79 1.99
C ALA A 87 1.58 -1.85 3.20
N VAL A 88 0.27 -1.68 3.00
CA VAL A 88 -0.73 -1.74 4.09
C VAL A 88 -1.46 -3.09 4.17
N ASN A 89 -1.35 -3.93 3.14
CA ASN A 89 -2.12 -5.17 3.01
C ASN A 89 -1.31 -6.42 3.39
N PHE A 90 -0.18 -6.68 2.73
CA PHE A 90 0.54 -7.97 2.85
C PHE A 90 1.34 -8.11 4.15
N GLY A 91 1.40 -7.05 4.95
CA GLY A 91 1.92 -7.06 6.32
C GLY A 91 0.89 -7.42 7.38
N GLN A 92 -0.40 -7.51 7.04
CA GLN A 92 -1.47 -7.72 8.01
C GLN A 92 -1.26 -8.98 8.86
N TYR A 93 -1.19 -10.17 8.25
CA TYR A 93 -0.94 -11.40 9.01
C TYR A 93 0.48 -11.47 9.59
N PRO A 94 1.56 -11.12 8.86
CA PRO A 94 2.91 -11.13 9.42
C PRO A 94 3.06 -10.30 10.71
N TYR A 95 2.40 -9.15 10.81
CA TYR A 95 2.43 -8.33 12.02
C TYR A 95 1.32 -8.63 13.03
N ALA A 96 0.12 -8.99 12.58
CA ALA A 96 -1.06 -9.09 13.46
C ALA A 96 -1.55 -10.54 13.69
N GLY A 97 -0.92 -11.54 13.08
CA GLY A 97 -1.20 -12.96 13.32
C GLY A 97 -0.94 -13.37 14.78
N PHE A 98 0.01 -12.69 15.45
CA PHE A 98 0.11 -12.67 16.91
C PHE A 98 -0.67 -11.48 17.46
N LEU A 99 -1.95 -11.70 17.77
CA LEU A 99 -2.88 -10.60 18.07
C LEU A 99 -2.48 -9.67 19.23
N PRO A 100 -1.79 -10.11 20.30
CA PRO A 100 -1.26 -9.19 21.31
C PRO A 100 -0.42 -8.03 20.73
N ASN A 101 0.22 -8.22 19.57
CA ASN A 101 0.96 -7.17 18.87
C ASN A 101 0.05 -6.13 18.19
N ARG A 102 -1.15 -6.53 17.76
CA ARG A 102 -2.13 -5.67 17.05
C ARG A 102 -3.57 -5.99 17.48
N PRO A 103 -3.96 -5.64 18.71
CA PRO A 103 -5.32 -5.83 19.17
C PRO A 103 -6.30 -4.96 18.37
N THR A 104 -7.43 -5.55 17.98
CA THR A 104 -8.46 -4.89 17.16
C THR A 104 -9.58 -4.25 17.99
N VAL A 105 -9.72 -4.69 19.24
CA VAL A 105 -10.74 -4.21 20.20
C VAL A 105 -10.13 -4.11 21.58
N SER A 106 -10.56 -3.10 22.34
CA SER A 106 -10.36 -3.02 23.79
C SER A 106 -11.72 -3.19 24.48
N ARG A 107 -11.83 -4.16 25.38
CA ARG A 107 -13.08 -4.59 26.04
C ARG A 107 -13.36 -3.90 27.36
N ARG A 108 -12.33 -3.36 28.03
CA ARG A 108 -12.46 -2.63 29.29
C ARG A 108 -11.56 -1.41 29.32
N ARG A 109 -11.90 -0.45 30.18
CA ARG A 109 -11.06 0.74 30.47
C ARG A 109 -9.90 0.33 31.39
N MET A 110 -8.98 1.27 31.62
CA MET A 110 -8.00 1.12 32.70
C MET A 110 -8.74 0.96 34.03
N PRO A 111 -8.38 -0.04 34.86
CA PRO A 111 -9.00 -0.21 36.16
C PRO A 111 -8.57 0.90 37.11
N GLU A 112 -9.45 1.26 38.05
CA GLU A 112 -9.17 2.28 39.07
C GLU A 112 -8.51 1.65 40.31
N PRO A 113 -7.60 2.35 41.01
CA PRO A 113 -6.99 1.85 42.24
C PRO A 113 -8.02 1.38 43.27
N GLY A 114 -7.77 0.21 43.87
CA GLY A 114 -8.66 -0.41 44.86
C GLY A 114 -9.76 -1.31 44.28
N THR A 115 -9.87 -1.44 42.96
CA THR A 115 -10.73 -2.43 42.30
C THR A 115 -10.08 -3.82 42.22
N GLU A 116 -10.89 -4.87 42.04
CA GLU A 116 -10.37 -6.24 41.83
C GLU A 116 -9.56 -6.33 40.53
N GLU A 117 -9.97 -5.61 39.48
CA GLU A 117 -9.27 -5.55 38.21
C GLU A 117 -7.91 -4.84 38.33
N TYR A 118 -7.79 -3.84 39.20
CA TYR A 118 -6.51 -3.20 39.50
C TYR A 118 -5.58 -4.15 40.25
N ALA A 119 -6.12 -4.90 41.22
CA ALA A 119 -5.35 -5.95 41.90
C ALA A 119 -4.94 -7.10 40.94
N GLU A 120 -5.76 -7.42 39.93
CA GLU A 120 -5.37 -8.33 38.84
C GLU A 120 -4.20 -7.74 38.04
N LEU A 121 -4.25 -6.47 37.65
CA LEU A 121 -3.19 -5.82 36.90
C LEU A 121 -1.84 -5.80 37.66
N GLU A 122 -1.86 -5.52 38.96
CA GLU A 122 -0.65 -5.54 39.80
C GLU A 122 -0.06 -6.94 39.96
N ARG A 123 -0.93 -7.96 40.10
CA ARG A 123 -0.52 -9.35 40.32
C ARG A 123 -0.11 -10.06 39.03
N ASP A 124 -0.83 -9.83 37.94
CA ASP A 124 -0.73 -10.55 36.67
C ASP A 124 -1.07 -9.62 35.49
N PRO A 125 -0.10 -8.79 35.07
CA PRO A 125 -0.32 -7.81 34.02
C PRO A 125 -0.60 -8.45 32.65
N GLU A 126 -0.09 -9.67 32.39
CA GLU A 126 -0.34 -10.39 31.15
C GLU A 126 -1.80 -10.83 31.05
N ARG A 127 -2.34 -11.44 32.12
CA ARG A 127 -3.76 -11.78 32.18
C ARG A 127 -4.63 -10.54 32.09
N ALA A 128 -4.24 -9.46 32.78
CA ALA A 128 -4.95 -8.21 32.71
C ALA A 128 -4.96 -7.63 31.28
N PHE A 129 -3.85 -7.75 30.54
CA PHE A 129 -3.76 -7.36 29.14
C PHE A 129 -4.66 -8.22 28.25
N ILE A 130 -4.61 -9.55 28.37
CA ILE A 130 -5.45 -10.48 27.60
C ILE A 130 -6.95 -10.24 27.84
N HIS A 131 -7.36 -9.98 29.09
CA HIS A 131 -8.74 -9.60 29.42
C HIS A 131 -9.16 -8.25 28.81
N THR A 132 -8.20 -7.37 28.53
CA THR A 132 -8.46 -6.04 27.96
C THR A 132 -8.55 -6.06 26.45
N ILE A 133 -7.71 -6.81 25.75
CA ILE A 133 -7.71 -6.86 24.28
C ILE A 133 -8.80 -7.78 23.72
N THR A 134 -8.87 -7.90 22.39
CA THR A 134 -9.79 -8.76 21.63
C THR A 134 -9.93 -10.17 22.24
N SER A 135 -11.18 -10.66 22.34
CA SER A 135 -11.48 -11.97 22.91
C SER A 135 -11.00 -13.13 22.01
N GLN A 136 -10.77 -14.30 22.60
CA GLN A 136 -10.21 -15.46 21.88
C GLN A 136 -10.98 -15.85 20.61
N ILE A 137 -12.32 -15.90 20.65
CA ILE A 137 -13.13 -16.27 19.48
C ILE A 137 -12.99 -15.22 18.37
N GLN A 138 -13.04 -13.93 18.73
CA GLN A 138 -12.83 -12.84 17.78
C GLN A 138 -11.41 -12.83 17.22
N THR A 139 -10.41 -13.20 18.02
CA THR A 139 -9.03 -13.36 17.60
C THR A 139 -8.92 -14.41 16.51
N ILE A 140 -9.49 -15.60 16.71
CA ILE A 140 -9.44 -16.69 15.73
C ILE A 140 -10.04 -16.25 14.39
N ILE A 141 -11.23 -15.65 14.43
CA ILE A 141 -11.89 -15.14 13.22
C ILE A 141 -11.03 -14.06 12.54
N GLY A 142 -10.50 -13.12 13.33
CA GLY A 142 -9.68 -12.02 12.84
C GLY A 142 -8.40 -12.49 12.16
N ILE A 143 -7.60 -13.32 12.82
CA ILE A 143 -6.32 -13.79 12.25
C ILE A 143 -6.55 -14.67 11.02
N SER A 144 -7.61 -15.49 10.99
CA SER A 144 -7.96 -16.27 9.79
C SER A 144 -8.31 -15.38 8.60
N LEU A 145 -9.03 -14.28 8.82
CA LEU A 145 -9.28 -13.31 7.77
C LEU A 145 -7.99 -12.62 7.30
N LEU A 146 -7.15 -12.14 8.23
CA LEU A 146 -5.88 -11.51 7.87
C LEU A 146 -4.96 -12.48 7.10
N GLU A 147 -5.00 -13.77 7.44
CA GLU A 147 -4.25 -14.81 6.75
C GLU A 147 -4.65 -14.92 5.28
N VAL A 148 -5.96 -14.85 4.98
CA VAL A 148 -6.47 -14.84 3.61
C VAL A 148 -6.05 -13.55 2.89
N LEU A 149 -6.23 -12.39 3.53
CA LEU A 149 -5.94 -11.09 2.92
C LEU A 149 -4.44 -10.86 2.67
N SER A 150 -3.56 -11.56 3.39
CA SER A 150 -2.11 -11.40 3.25
C SER A 150 -1.48 -12.39 2.26
N LYS A 151 -2.27 -13.24 1.60
CA LYS A 151 -1.78 -14.25 0.66
C LYS A 151 -1.78 -13.74 -0.77
N HIS A 152 -0.66 -13.95 -1.46
CA HIS A 152 -0.63 -13.81 -2.91
C HIS A 152 -1.18 -15.06 -3.58
N SER A 153 -1.97 -14.87 -4.64
CA SER A 153 -2.36 -15.96 -5.53
C SER A 153 -1.16 -16.43 -6.37
N SER A 154 -1.21 -17.67 -6.86
CA SER A 154 -0.15 -18.22 -7.71
C SER A 154 -0.09 -17.63 -9.11
N ASP A 155 -1.19 -17.01 -9.56
CA ASP A 155 -1.34 -16.34 -10.85
C ASP A 155 -1.26 -14.79 -10.73
N GLU A 156 -0.78 -14.29 -9.59
CA GLU A 156 -0.61 -12.85 -9.37
C GLU A 156 0.39 -12.22 -10.36
N LEU A 157 0.07 -11.00 -10.81
CA LEU A 157 0.94 -10.19 -11.67
C LEU A 157 1.53 -9.04 -10.85
N TYR A 158 2.83 -9.11 -10.63
CA TYR A 158 3.57 -8.11 -9.88
C TYR A 158 3.85 -6.86 -10.73
N LEU A 159 4.14 -5.75 -10.05
CA LEU A 159 4.49 -4.48 -10.66
C LEU A 159 5.69 -4.68 -11.61
N GLY A 160 5.57 -4.17 -12.83
CA GLY A 160 6.55 -4.41 -13.88
C GLY A 160 6.37 -5.73 -14.63
N GLN A 161 5.28 -6.47 -14.41
CA GLN A 161 4.86 -7.62 -15.20
C GLN A 161 3.53 -7.33 -15.92
N ARG A 162 3.28 -8.04 -17.02
CA ARG A 162 1.99 -8.09 -17.71
C ARG A 162 1.65 -9.53 -18.07
N ASP A 163 0.37 -9.79 -18.24
CA ASP A 163 -0.20 -11.07 -18.69
C ASP A 163 0.23 -11.43 -20.13
N THR A 164 0.33 -10.42 -20.99
CA THR A 164 0.55 -10.57 -22.42
C THR A 164 1.70 -9.67 -22.90
N PRO A 165 2.70 -10.20 -23.63
CA PRO A 165 3.78 -9.40 -24.17
C PRO A 165 3.34 -8.47 -25.31
N GLU A 166 2.27 -8.80 -26.04
CA GLU A 166 1.75 -8.04 -27.19
C GLU A 166 0.63 -7.04 -26.83
N TRP A 167 0.58 -6.56 -25.58
CA TRP A 167 -0.42 -5.59 -25.12
C TRP A 167 -0.43 -4.27 -25.90
N THR A 168 0.63 -3.99 -26.67
CA THR A 168 0.70 -2.91 -27.66
C THR A 168 1.64 -3.29 -28.80
N SER A 169 1.39 -2.74 -29.99
CA SER A 169 2.30 -2.85 -31.13
C SER A 169 3.34 -1.72 -31.19
N ASP A 170 3.30 -0.75 -30.28
CA ASP A 170 4.26 0.36 -30.25
C ASP A 170 5.60 -0.08 -29.62
N PRO A 171 6.69 -0.18 -30.40
CA PRO A 171 7.99 -0.61 -29.88
C PRO A 171 8.55 0.34 -28.81
N LYS A 172 8.21 1.63 -28.85
CA LYS A 172 8.70 2.60 -27.84
C LYS A 172 8.05 2.34 -26.48
N ALA A 173 6.75 2.05 -26.46
CA ALA A 173 6.03 1.72 -25.23
C ALA A 173 6.56 0.41 -24.61
N LEU A 174 6.86 -0.59 -25.43
CA LEU A 174 7.47 -1.85 -25.00
C LEU A 174 8.87 -1.63 -24.40
N GLU A 175 9.71 -0.81 -25.04
CA GLU A 175 11.04 -0.48 -24.53
C GLU A 175 11.00 0.26 -23.19
N VAL A 176 10.08 1.24 -23.05
CA VAL A 176 9.89 1.97 -21.78
C VAL A 176 9.42 1.03 -20.68
N PHE A 177 8.49 0.12 -20.97
CA PHE A 177 8.03 -0.86 -19.99
C PHE A 177 9.14 -1.82 -19.55
N LYS A 178 9.96 -2.30 -20.50
CA LYS A 178 11.13 -3.14 -20.19
C LYS A 178 12.08 -2.42 -19.23
N ARG A 179 12.42 -1.16 -19.51
CA ARG A 179 13.28 -0.34 -18.62
C ARG A 179 12.66 -0.16 -17.23
N PHE A 180 11.33 -0.02 -17.14
CA PHE A 180 10.63 0.04 -15.86
C PHE A 180 10.78 -1.27 -15.07
N SER A 181 10.58 -2.42 -15.71
CA SER A 181 10.77 -3.74 -15.08
C SER A 181 12.21 -3.95 -14.62
N GLU A 182 13.20 -3.65 -15.45
CA GLU A 182 14.63 -3.73 -15.09
C GLU A 182 14.95 -2.86 -13.88
N ARG A 183 14.40 -1.64 -13.83
CA ARG A 183 14.58 -0.74 -12.69
C ARG A 183 13.97 -1.29 -11.40
N LEU A 184 12.84 -1.98 -11.46
CA LEU A 184 12.25 -2.61 -10.28
C LEU A 184 13.11 -3.78 -9.77
N VAL A 185 13.70 -4.57 -10.67
CA VAL A 185 14.66 -5.63 -10.30
C VAL A 185 15.92 -5.04 -9.65
N GLU A 186 16.40 -3.89 -10.09
CA GLU A 186 17.48 -3.19 -9.37
C GLU A 186 17.06 -2.73 -7.97
N ILE A 187 15.81 -2.28 -7.82
CA ILE A 187 15.26 -1.85 -6.52
C ILE A 187 15.14 -3.03 -5.56
N GLU A 188 14.76 -4.22 -6.03
CA GLU A 188 14.77 -5.45 -5.23
C GLU A 188 16.14 -5.67 -4.56
N SER A 189 17.21 -5.59 -5.35
CA SER A 189 18.58 -5.75 -4.86
C SER A 189 18.94 -4.67 -3.83
N LYS A 190 18.49 -3.42 -4.05
CA LYS A 190 18.69 -2.32 -3.09
C LYS A 190 17.95 -2.57 -1.77
N VAL A 191 16.70 -3.03 -1.82
CA VAL A 191 15.91 -3.35 -0.62
C VAL A 191 16.62 -4.44 0.20
N VAL A 192 17.10 -5.50 -0.46
CA VAL A 192 17.87 -6.57 0.19
C VAL A 192 19.17 -6.03 0.78
N GLY A 193 19.92 -5.20 0.04
CA GLY A 193 21.13 -4.56 0.52
C GLY A 193 20.88 -3.70 1.76
N MET A 194 19.84 -2.88 1.74
CA MET A 194 19.44 -2.06 2.89
C MET A 194 19.06 -2.91 4.11
N ASN A 195 18.40 -4.05 3.92
CA ASN A 195 18.04 -4.94 5.02
C ASN A 195 19.26 -5.63 5.67
N HIS A 196 20.38 -5.74 4.95
CA HIS A 196 21.64 -6.28 5.49
C HIS A 196 22.56 -5.21 6.08
N ASP A 197 22.29 -3.93 5.85
CA ASP A 197 23.12 -2.83 6.37
C ASP A 197 22.91 -2.69 7.90
N PRO A 198 23.93 -2.93 8.73
CA PRO A 198 23.81 -2.83 10.19
C PRO A 198 23.59 -1.38 10.67
N GLN A 199 23.83 -0.37 9.83
CA GLN A 199 23.53 1.02 10.17
C GLN A 199 22.03 1.33 10.06
N LEU A 200 21.27 0.54 9.30
CA LEU A 200 19.83 0.72 9.08
C LEU A 200 18.98 -0.09 10.08
N LEU A 201 19.15 0.19 11.37
CA LEU A 201 18.58 -0.57 12.49
C LEU A 201 17.05 -0.75 12.43
N ASN A 202 16.33 0.24 11.91
CA ASN A 202 14.85 0.24 11.84
C ASN A 202 14.30 -0.76 10.82
N ARG A 203 15.13 -1.32 9.95
CA ARG A 203 14.67 -2.21 8.88
C ARG A 203 14.36 -3.64 9.35
N ASN A 204 14.92 -4.05 10.49
CA ASN A 204 14.72 -5.39 11.05
C ASN A 204 14.14 -5.34 12.47
N GLY A 205 14.59 -4.38 13.27
CA GLY A 205 14.24 -4.25 14.68
C GLY A 205 14.60 -5.49 15.52
N PRO A 206 14.18 -5.51 16.80
CA PRO A 206 14.41 -6.65 17.70
C PRO A 206 13.74 -7.95 17.24
N ALA A 207 12.65 -7.83 16.46
CA ALA A 207 11.92 -8.96 15.90
C ALA A 207 12.69 -9.70 14.79
N LYS A 208 13.83 -9.15 14.32
CA LYS A 208 14.63 -9.68 13.21
C LYS A 208 13.77 -9.94 11.95
N PHE A 209 12.85 -9.02 11.68
CA PHE A 209 11.88 -9.13 10.59
C PHE A 209 12.21 -8.07 9.52
N PRO A 210 12.91 -8.42 8.44
CA PRO A 210 13.36 -7.45 7.44
C PRO A 210 12.17 -6.81 6.72
N TYR A 211 12.22 -5.49 6.54
CA TYR A 211 11.18 -4.75 5.83
C TYR A 211 11.23 -5.06 4.33
N MET A 212 10.29 -5.91 3.89
CA MET A 212 10.16 -6.40 2.51
C MET A 212 8.83 -6.02 1.85
N LEU A 213 7.93 -5.30 2.53
CA LEU A 213 6.59 -4.96 2.00
C LEU A 213 6.61 -4.08 0.74
N LEU A 214 7.73 -3.41 0.47
CA LEU A 214 7.97 -2.65 -0.77
C LEU A 214 9.03 -3.31 -1.67
N TYR A 215 9.27 -4.60 -1.51
CA TYR A 215 10.05 -5.40 -2.45
C TYR A 215 9.17 -5.74 -3.66
N PRO A 216 9.48 -5.26 -4.89
CA PRO A 216 8.59 -5.42 -6.04
C PRO A 216 8.21 -6.86 -6.39
N ASN A 217 9.18 -7.78 -6.34
CA ASN A 217 9.02 -9.17 -6.80
C ASN A 217 8.73 -9.29 -8.31
N THR A 218 9.16 -8.29 -9.09
CA THR A 218 9.13 -8.24 -10.55
C THR A 218 9.94 -9.37 -11.19
N SER A 219 11.02 -9.81 -10.53
CA SER A 219 11.88 -10.91 -11.02
C SER A 219 11.26 -12.31 -10.92
N ASP A 220 10.13 -12.46 -10.22
CA ASP A 220 9.47 -13.74 -10.02
C ASP A 220 8.53 -14.08 -11.18
N HIS A 221 9.00 -14.96 -12.05
CA HIS A 221 8.21 -15.51 -13.17
C HIS A 221 7.74 -16.95 -12.91
N LYS A 222 7.94 -17.46 -11.68
CA LYS A 222 7.67 -18.87 -11.34
C LYS A 222 6.65 -19.03 -10.22
N GLY A 223 6.05 -17.93 -9.74
CA GLY A 223 5.10 -17.93 -8.64
C GLY A 223 5.76 -18.27 -7.30
N ALA A 224 7.05 -17.98 -7.14
CA ALA A 224 7.79 -18.24 -5.91
C ALA A 224 7.27 -17.41 -4.72
N ALA A 225 6.54 -16.32 -4.97
CA ALA A 225 5.93 -15.48 -3.96
C ALA A 225 4.47 -15.83 -3.62
N ALA A 226 3.91 -16.90 -4.19
CA ALA A 226 2.57 -17.38 -3.84
C ALA A 226 2.46 -17.68 -2.33
N GLY A 227 1.32 -17.36 -1.73
CA GLY A 227 1.06 -17.55 -0.31
C GLY A 227 1.50 -16.38 0.59
N LEU A 228 1.81 -16.68 1.85
CA LEU A 228 2.17 -15.69 2.88
C LEU A 228 3.66 -15.38 2.85
N THR A 229 4.05 -14.30 2.20
CA THR A 229 5.47 -13.98 1.99
C THR A 229 5.92 -12.64 2.55
N ALA A 230 4.99 -11.76 2.95
CA ALA A 230 5.27 -10.41 3.45
C ALA A 230 6.13 -9.56 2.50
N LYS A 231 6.00 -9.79 1.19
CA LYS A 231 6.72 -9.11 0.12
C LYS A 231 5.95 -9.21 -1.19
N GLY A 232 6.34 -8.43 -2.19
CA GLY A 232 5.72 -8.42 -3.50
C GLY A 232 4.70 -7.29 -3.63
N ILE A 233 4.78 -6.60 -4.76
CA ILE A 233 3.86 -5.50 -5.07
C ILE A 233 3.02 -5.92 -6.28
N PRO A 234 1.77 -6.35 -6.11
CA PRO A 234 0.85 -6.59 -7.22
C PRO A 234 0.62 -5.33 -8.06
N ASN A 235 0.19 -5.50 -9.31
CA ASN A 235 -0.24 -4.39 -10.15
C ASN A 235 -1.52 -3.69 -9.64
N SER A 236 -2.31 -4.38 -8.80
CA SER A 236 -3.67 -3.95 -8.43
C SER A 236 -4.04 -4.28 -6.97
N ILE A 237 -5.20 -3.76 -6.55
CA ILE A 237 -5.87 -4.15 -5.30
C ILE A 237 -6.58 -5.49 -5.57
N SER A 238 -5.82 -6.57 -5.48
CA SER A 238 -6.27 -7.93 -5.86
C SER A 238 -6.79 -8.77 -4.68
N ILE A 239 -6.56 -8.34 -3.44
CA ILE A 239 -7.07 -8.94 -2.19
C ILE A 239 -6.99 -7.95 -1.04
#